data_AF-R6QCH9-F1
#
_entry.id   AF-R6QCH9-F1
#
_cell.length_a   1.000
_cell.length_b   1.000
_cell.length_c   1.000
_cell.angle_alpha   90.00
_cell.angle_beta   90.00
_cell.angle_gamma   90.00
#
_symmetry.space_group_name_H-M   'P 1'
#
loop_
_entity.id
_entity.type
_entity.pdbx_description
1 polymer ?
#
loop_
_entity_poly.entity_id
_entity_poly.type
_entity_poly.pdbx_seq_one_letter_code
_entity_poly.pdbx_strand_id
1 'polypeptide(L)' 'MKEFEMRNVGSHIEVYTAGGVFLFSADTVREAMEELEEEARAA' A
#
# COMPACT_ATOMS: atom_id res chain seq x y z
N MET A 1 3.45 -6.83 12.68
CA MET A 1 2.74 -6.18 11.55
C MET A 1 3.79 -5.68 10.60
N LYS A 2 3.69 -5.93 9.28
CA LYS A 2 4.56 -5.26 8.32
C LYS A 2 4.26 -3.75 8.44
N GLU A 3 5.29 -2.95 8.68
CA GLU A 3 5.13 -1.50 8.74
C GLU A 3 5.19 -0.96 7.30
N PHE A 4 4.11 -0.30 6.87
CA PHE A 4 3.98 0.30 5.56
C PHE A 4 3.52 1.75 5.68
N GLU A 5 3.91 2.56 4.71
CA GLU A 5 3.54 3.96 4.61
C GLU A 5 2.64 4.17 3.39
N MET A 6 1.47 4.79 3.60
CA MET A 6 0.58 5.18 2.51
C MET A 6 0.71 6.68 2.27
N ARG A 7 0.93 7.07 1.02
CA ARG A 7 1.04 8.47 0.60
C ARG A 7 -0.04 8.80 -0.41
N ASN A 8 -0.74 9.91 -0.21
CA ASN A 8 -1.64 10.45 -1.22
C ASN A 8 -0.81 11.28 -2.21
N VAL A 9 -0.75 10.83 -3.47
CA VAL A 9 0.03 11.46 -4.53
C VAL A 9 -0.92 11.81 -5.67
N GLY A 10 -1.37 13.07 -5.69
CA GLY A 10 -2.32 13.52 -6.71
C GLY A 10 -3.70 12.91 -6.49
N SER A 11 -4.12 12.02 -7.40
CA SER A 11 -5.44 11.37 -7.36
C SER A 11 -5.43 9.94 -6.82
N HIS A 12 -4.25 9.36 -6.55
CA HIS A 12 -4.10 7.98 -6.11
C HIS A 12 -3.28 7.87 -4.82
N ILE A 13 -3.28 6.68 -4.24
CA ILE A 13 -2.53 6.29 -3.06
C ILE A 13 -1.34 5.44 -3.49
N GLU A 14 -0.16 5.73 -2.95
CA GLU A 14 1.04 4.94 -3.13
C GLU A 14 1.42 4.28 -1.81
N VAL A 15 1.78 3.00 -1.86
CA VAL A 15 2.13 2.20 -0.69
C VAL A 15 3.62 1.90 -0.73
N TYR A 16 4.29 2.13 0.39
CA TYR A 16 5.72 1.95 0.58
C TYR A 16 5.99 1.01 1.75
N THR A 17 7.09 0.28 1.68
CA THR A 17 7.66 -0.39 2.87
C THR A 17 8.14 0.63 3.91
N ALA A 18 8.36 0.19 5.14
CA ALA A 18 9.06 0.98 6.17
C ALA A 18 10.41 1.56 5.72
N GLY A 19 11.08 0.91 4.76
CA GLY A 19 12.35 1.37 4.18
C GLY A 19 12.19 2.41 3.07
N GLY A 20 10.96 2.86 2.77
CA GLY A 20 10.68 3.79 1.69
C GLY A 20 10.73 3.18 0.29
N VAL A 21 10.77 1.84 0.18
CA VAL A 21 10.69 1.15 -1.12
C VAL A 21 9.24 1.10 -1.56
N PHE A 22 8.97 1.58 -2.78
CA PHE A 22 7.65 1.52 -3.42
C PHE A 22 7.20 0.06 -3.59
N LEU A 23 5.97 -0.22 -3.21
CA LEU A 23 5.33 -1.52 -3.39
C LEU A 23 4.37 -1.47 -4.58
N PHE A 24 3.32 -0.67 -4.47
CA PHE A 24 2.28 -0.52 -5.49
C PHE A 24 1.47 0.77 -5.26
N SER A 25 0.56 1.07 -6.18
CA SER A 25 -0.35 2.22 -6.11
C SER A 25 -1.80 1.79 -6.37
N ALA A 26 -2.75 2.45 -5.72
CA ALA A 26 -4.18 2.22 -5.87
C ALA A 26 -4.95 3.54 -5.93
N ASP A 27 -6.11 3.58 -6.59
CA ASP A 27 -6.88 4.82 -6.73
C ASP A 27 -7.48 5.28 -5.40
N THR A 28 -7.77 4.34 -4.49
CA THR A 28 -8.35 4.63 -3.18
C THR A 28 -7.60 3.94 -2.04
N VAL A 29 -7.74 4.48 -0.83
CA VAL A 29 -7.19 3.86 0.40
C VAL A 29 -7.77 2.45 0.60
N ARG A 30 -9.04 2.26 0.25
CA ARG A 30 -9.70 0.96 0.39
C ARG A 30 -9.05 -0.09 -0.51
N GLU A 31 -8.82 0.22 -1.78
CA GLU A 31 -8.11 -0.67 -2.70
C GLU A 31 -6.69 -0.96 -2.21
N ALA A 32 -5.98 0.07 -1.70
CA ALA A 32 -4.66 -0.13 -1.11
C ALA A 32 -4.68 -1.09 0.10
N MET A 33 -5.71 -1.02 0.94
CA MET A 33 -5.88 -1.93 2.07
C MET A 33 -6.25 -3.35 1.64
N GLU A 34 -7.16 -3.49 0.67
CA GLU A 34 -7.57 -4.79 0.11
C GLU A 34 -6.36 -5.52 -0.50
N GLU A 35 -5.52 -4.81 -1.24
CA GLU A 35 -4.32 -5.40 -1.86
C GLU A 35 -3.25 -5.75 -0.81
N LEU A 36 -3.10 -4.96 0.26
CA LEU A 36 -2.25 -5.32 1.40
C LEU A 36 -2.75 -6.57 2.15
N GLU A 37 -4.06 -6.75 2.27
CA GLU A 37 -4.64 -7.92 2.92
C GLU A 37 -4.44 -9.19 2.06
N GLU A 38 -4.63 -9.10 0.75
CA GLU A 38 -4.33 -10.18 -0.20
C GLU A 38 -2.84 -10.56 -0.17
N GLU A 39 -1.93 -9.58 -0.22
CA GLU A 39 -0.47 -9.79 -0.06
C GLU A 39 -0.11 -10.44 1.29
N ALA A 40 -0.79 -10.04 2.37
CA ALA A 40 -0.57 -10.62 3.69
C ALA A 40 -1.11 -12.06 3.79
N ARG A 41 -2.17 -12.38 3.06
CA ARG A 41 -2.77 -13.73 2.99
C ARG A 41 -1.98 -14.68 2.09
N ALA A 42 -1.33 -14.15 1.07
CA ALA A 42 -0.48 -14.91 0.15
C ALA A 42 0.90 -15.26 0.74
N ALA A 43 1.30 -14.63 1.85
CA ALA A 43 2.57 -14.84 2.55
C ALA A 43 2.48 -15.88 3.68
#